data_AF-A0A0M2SPA1-F1
#
_entry.id   AF-A0A0M2SPA1-F1
#
_cell.length_a   1.000
_cell.length_b   1.000
_cell.length_c   1.000
_cell.angle_alpha   90.00
_cell.angle_beta   90.00
_cell.angle_gamma   90.00
#
_symmetry.space_group_name_H-M   'P 1'
#
loop_
_entity.id
_entity.type
_entity.pdbx_description
1 polymer ?
#
loop_
_entity_poly.entity_id
_entity_poly.type
_entity_poly.pdbx_seq_one_letter_code
_entity_poly.pdbx_strand_id
1 'polypeptide(L)'
;MIVTAFTAAAVYVATGIDYLVILILLFSQIKKSNQIKHIWIGQYIGTVIIIGASLLVALGVANFIPQQWMIGLLGLLPLYLGIKIWVKGEEDEDEGNILSLFSSGRFNQLFITVTFIVLASSADDFSIYIPYFTTLNMMEIIVAIIVFLIMVGVLCLISYRLASLDFVSDKIEKYKRWIVPIVFIGLGIYIMFENGTFNALISLIS
;
A
#
# COMPACT_ATOMS: atom_id res chain seq x y z
N MET A 1 -16.82 -20.61 -10.03
CA MET A 1 -17.12 -19.29 -10.64
C MET A 1 -17.76 -18.31 -9.66
N ILE A 2 -19.04 -18.44 -9.27
CA ILE A 2 -19.66 -17.52 -8.28
C ILE A 2 -18.96 -17.62 -6.93
N VAL A 3 -18.77 -18.84 -6.41
CA VAL A 3 -18.04 -19.08 -5.15
C VAL A 3 -16.64 -18.47 -5.21
N THR A 4 -15.90 -18.73 -6.29
CA THR A 4 -14.56 -18.16 -6.56
C THR A 4 -14.56 -16.63 -6.51
N ALA A 5 -15.58 -15.98 -7.07
CA ALA A 5 -15.68 -14.52 -7.04
C ALA A 5 -15.91 -14.00 -5.62
N PHE A 6 -16.78 -14.66 -4.84
CA PHE A 6 -17.00 -14.31 -3.44
C PHE A 6 -15.76 -14.57 -2.58
N THR A 7 -15.07 -15.69 -2.76
CA THR A 7 -13.83 -15.98 -2.03
C THR A 7 -12.74 -15.00 -2.40
N ALA A 8 -12.59 -14.64 -3.67
CA ALA A 8 -11.64 -13.62 -4.10
C ALA A 8 -11.97 -12.26 -3.45
N ALA A 9 -13.23 -11.85 -3.47
CA ALA A 9 -13.63 -10.61 -2.81
C ALA A 9 -13.35 -10.66 -1.31
N ALA A 10 -13.65 -11.76 -0.63
CA ALA A 10 -13.39 -11.93 0.80
C ALA A 10 -11.88 -11.90 1.12
N VAL A 11 -11.06 -12.58 0.32
CA VAL A 11 -9.60 -12.57 0.44
C VAL A 11 -9.06 -11.14 0.28
N TYR A 12 -9.47 -10.42 -0.76
CA TYR A 12 -9.02 -9.05 -1.00
C TYR A 12 -9.50 -8.06 0.09
N VAL A 13 -10.71 -8.24 0.63
CA VAL A 13 -11.19 -7.43 1.75
C VAL A 13 -10.40 -7.73 3.01
N ALA A 14 -10.11 -9.01 3.28
CA ALA A 14 -9.36 -9.42 4.46
C ALA A 14 -7.93 -8.84 4.47
N THR A 15 -7.29 -8.80 3.30
CA THR A 15 -5.98 -8.17 3.14
C THR A 15 -6.04 -6.65 3.06
N GLY A 16 -7.15 -6.08 2.59
CA GLY A 16 -7.16 -4.69 2.17
C GLY A 16 -7.58 -3.62 3.17
N ILE A 17 -7.80 -3.98 4.43
CA ILE A 17 -8.28 -3.03 5.45
C ILE A 17 -7.14 -2.13 5.96
N ASP A 18 -5.92 -2.66 5.99
CA ASP A 18 -4.73 -2.02 6.55
C ASP A 18 -4.29 -0.78 5.76
N TYR A 19 -4.30 -0.84 4.42
CA TYR A 19 -3.90 0.25 3.56
C TYR A 19 -5.00 1.31 3.41
N LEU A 20 -6.25 1.02 3.82
CA LEU A 20 -7.39 1.94 3.71
C LEU A 20 -7.05 3.28 4.38
N VAL A 21 -6.39 3.23 5.55
CA VAL A 21 -5.91 4.41 6.28
C VAL A 21 -4.92 5.22 5.44
N ILE A 22 -3.94 4.56 4.82
CA ILE A 22 -2.92 5.23 3.99
C ILE A 22 -3.59 5.89 2.78
N LEU A 23 -4.54 5.19 2.15
CA LEU A 23 -5.23 5.66 0.97
C LEU A 23 -6.14 6.86 1.30
N ILE A 24 -6.81 6.85 2.46
CA ILE A 24 -7.52 8.03 2.98
C ILE A 24 -6.57 9.21 3.16
N LEU A 25 -5.41 9.01 3.79
CA LEU A 25 -4.43 10.08 4.00
C LEU A 25 -3.91 10.66 2.68
N LEU A 26 -3.66 9.80 1.67
CA LEU A 26 -3.27 10.23 0.33
C LEU A 26 -4.39 11.05 -0.33
N PHE A 27 -5.64 10.58 -0.29
CA PHE A 27 -6.77 11.27 -0.90
C PHE A 27 -7.13 12.58 -0.19
N SER A 28 -7.01 12.67 1.14
CA SER A 28 -7.38 13.87 1.89
C SER A 28 -6.38 15.02 1.70
N GLN A 29 -5.20 14.74 1.15
CA GLN A 29 -4.12 15.71 0.96
C GLN A 29 -4.01 16.19 -0.49
N ILE A 30 -4.95 15.80 -1.34
CA ILE A 30 -4.98 16.21 -2.75
C ILE A 30 -5.23 17.71 -2.87
N LYS A 31 -4.31 18.39 -3.55
CA LYS A 31 -4.44 19.81 -3.91
C LYS A 31 -4.78 20.02 -5.39
N LYS A 32 -4.45 19.04 -6.25
CA LYS A 32 -4.66 19.11 -7.71
C LYS A 32 -5.45 17.90 -8.19
N SER A 33 -6.48 18.12 -9.00
CA SER A 33 -7.32 17.04 -9.57
C SER A 33 -6.51 15.95 -10.30
N ASN A 34 -5.38 16.29 -10.93
CA ASN A 34 -4.53 15.31 -11.61
C ASN A 34 -3.84 14.30 -10.65
N GLN A 35 -3.70 14.63 -9.35
CA GLN A 35 -3.11 13.73 -8.35
C GLN A 35 -4.00 12.52 -8.08
N ILE A 36 -5.33 12.66 -8.22
CA ILE A 36 -6.29 11.54 -8.09
C ILE A 36 -5.90 10.42 -9.06
N LYS A 37 -5.65 10.77 -10.33
CA LYS A 37 -5.27 9.79 -11.36
C LYS A 37 -3.96 9.08 -11.03
N HIS A 38 -2.97 9.80 -10.51
CA HIS A 38 -1.69 9.20 -10.12
C HIS A 38 -1.83 8.22 -8.96
N ILE A 39 -2.69 8.51 -7.97
CA ILE A 39 -2.96 7.58 -6.88
C ILE A 39 -3.63 6.31 -7.40
N TRP A 40 -4.66 6.46 -8.24
CA TRP A 40 -5.34 5.32 -8.86
C TRP A 40 -4.37 4.45 -9.67
N ILE A 41 -3.57 5.07 -10.54
CA ILE A 41 -2.59 4.35 -11.36
C ILE A 41 -1.55 3.64 -10.48
N GLY A 42 -1.02 4.30 -9.46
CA GLY A 42 -0.07 3.70 -8.53
C GLY A 42 -0.66 2.50 -7.79
N GLN A 43 -1.92 2.59 -7.34
CA GLN A 43 -2.63 1.49 -6.69
C GLN A 43 -2.78 0.28 -7.61
N TYR A 44 -3.23 0.50 -8.84
CA TYR A 44 -3.39 -0.58 -9.82
C TYR A 44 -2.05 -1.22 -10.15
N ILE A 45 -1.00 -0.43 -10.39
CA ILE A 45 0.33 -0.97 -10.70
C ILE A 45 0.87 -1.80 -9.53
N GLY A 46 0.84 -1.26 -8.30
CA GLY A 46 1.33 -1.96 -7.12
C GLY A 46 0.59 -3.28 -6.90
N THR A 47 -0.74 -3.25 -6.99
CA THR A 47 -1.56 -4.46 -6.82
C THR A 47 -1.29 -5.49 -7.92
N VAL A 48 -1.19 -5.08 -9.18
CA VAL A 48 -0.87 -6.00 -10.30
C VAL A 48 0.49 -6.65 -10.12
N ILE A 49 1.50 -5.92 -9.62
CA ILE A 49 2.82 -6.49 -9.35
C ILE A 49 2.71 -7.59 -8.27
N ILE A 50 1.99 -7.34 -7.19
CA ILE A 50 1.82 -8.31 -6.08
C ILE A 50 1.06 -9.54 -6.54
N ILE A 51 -0.04 -9.35 -7.28
CA ILE A 51 -0.82 -10.45 -7.87
C ILE A 51 0.06 -11.27 -8.82
N GLY A 52 0.76 -10.60 -9.74
CA GLY A 52 1.59 -11.25 -10.74
C GLY A 52 2.72 -12.05 -10.11
N ALA A 53 3.41 -11.49 -9.14
CA ALA A 53 4.47 -12.18 -8.43
C ALA A 53 3.95 -13.33 -7.56
N SER A 54 2.81 -13.17 -6.89
CA SER A 54 2.14 -14.25 -6.16
C SER A 54 1.75 -15.40 -7.09
N LEU A 55 1.25 -15.08 -8.28
CA LEU A 55 0.87 -16.06 -9.29
C LEU A 55 2.08 -16.81 -9.87
N LEU A 56 3.19 -16.10 -10.14
CA LEU A 56 4.43 -16.74 -10.62
C LEU A 56 4.96 -17.76 -9.62
N VAL A 57 4.88 -17.47 -8.32
CA VAL A 57 5.25 -18.41 -7.26
C VAL A 57 4.24 -19.56 -7.18
N ALA A 58 2.94 -19.26 -7.20
CA ALA A 58 1.88 -20.27 -7.13
C ALA A 58 1.92 -21.29 -8.29
N LEU A 59 2.32 -20.85 -9.49
CA LEU A 59 2.48 -21.71 -10.66
C LEU A 59 3.81 -22.48 -10.69
N GLY A 60 4.68 -22.30 -9.68
CA GLY A 60 6.00 -22.95 -9.60
C GLY A 60 7.02 -22.40 -10.62
N VAL A 61 6.71 -21.28 -11.27
CA VAL A 61 7.61 -20.61 -12.23
C VAL A 61 8.74 -19.89 -11.50
N ALA A 62 8.46 -19.40 -10.29
CA ALA A 62 9.45 -18.80 -9.40
C ALA A 62 9.54 -19.59 -8.09
N ASN A 63 10.71 -20.16 -7.79
CA ASN A 63 11.03 -20.69 -6.46
C ASN A 63 11.50 -19.59 -5.48
N PHE A 64 11.36 -18.33 -5.88
CA PHE A 64 11.80 -17.18 -5.11
C PHE A 64 10.63 -16.75 -4.22
N ILE A 65 10.45 -17.44 -3.09
CA ILE A 65 9.66 -16.92 -1.98
C ILE A 65 10.59 -15.95 -1.26
N PRO A 66 10.44 -14.61 -1.41
CA PRO A 66 11.25 -13.68 -0.66
C PRO A 66 11.12 -14.01 0.83
N GLN A 67 12.27 -14.19 1.50
CA GLN A 67 12.26 -14.49 2.92
C GLN A 67 11.53 -13.36 3.66
N GLN A 68 10.74 -13.69 4.68
CA GLN A 68 9.86 -12.72 5.35
C GLN A 68 10.61 -11.43 5.75
N TRP A 69 11.86 -11.53 6.21
CA TRP A 69 12.66 -10.35 6.56
C TRP A 69 12.92 -9.40 5.38
N MET A 70 13.02 -9.89 4.13
CA MET A 70 13.19 -9.07 2.92
C MET A 70 11.92 -8.30 2.58
N ILE A 71 10.76 -8.91 2.85
CA ILE A 71 9.44 -8.27 2.69
C ILE A 71 9.33 -7.10 3.67
N GLY A 72 9.73 -7.31 4.93
CA GLY A 72 9.67 -6.25 5.94
C GLY A 72 10.63 -5.08 5.70
N LEU A 73 11.68 -5.23 4.86
CA LEU A 73 12.51 -4.08 4.43
C LEU A 73 11.71 -3.03 3.67
N LEU A 74 10.59 -3.41 3.05
CA LEU A 74 9.73 -2.43 2.39
C LEU A 74 9.12 -1.44 3.39
N GLY A 75 8.98 -1.82 4.66
CA GLY A 75 8.57 -0.94 5.77
C GLY A 75 9.53 0.25 6.01
N LEU A 76 10.78 0.18 5.50
CA LEU A 76 11.70 1.31 5.54
C LEU A 76 11.21 2.52 4.74
N LEU A 77 10.46 2.30 3.66
CA LEU A 77 9.92 3.39 2.86
C LEU A 77 8.90 4.22 3.65
N PRO A 78 7.80 3.65 4.20
CA PRO A 78 6.88 4.44 4.99
C PRO A 78 7.56 5.02 6.24
N LEU A 79 8.49 4.29 6.87
CA LEU A 79 9.28 4.81 8.00
C LEU A 79 10.10 6.04 7.62
N TYR A 80 10.86 5.99 6.52
CA TYR A 80 11.64 7.12 6.01
C TYR A 80 10.75 8.32 5.71
N LEU A 81 9.61 8.09 5.05
CA LEU A 81 8.67 9.16 4.71
C LEU A 81 8.12 9.81 5.97
N GLY A 82 7.69 9.02 6.95
CA GLY A 82 7.19 9.52 8.22
C GLY A 82 8.22 10.36 8.98
N ILE A 83 9.47 9.88 9.09
CA ILE A 83 10.57 10.64 9.71
C ILE A 83 10.85 11.93 8.95
N LYS A 84 10.92 11.87 7.61
CA LYS A 84 11.16 13.04 6.77
C LYS A 84 10.10 14.11 7.01
N ILE A 85 8.82 13.74 7.01
CA ILE A 85 7.72 14.68 7.28
C ILE A 85 7.82 15.26 8.70
N TRP A 86 8.18 14.44 9.69
CA TRP A 86 8.33 14.88 11.08
C TRP A 86 9.42 15.94 11.25
N VAL A 87 10.58 15.74 10.62
CA VAL A 87 11.73 16.66 10.72
C VAL A 87 11.52 17.92 9.90
N LYS A 88 11.05 17.78 8.66
CA LYS A 88 10.96 18.88 7.69
C LYS A 88 9.67 19.71 7.83
N GLY A 89 8.62 19.12 8.39
CA GLY A 89 7.36 19.82 8.67
C GLY A 89 7.47 20.94 9.71
N GLU A 90 8.63 21.16 10.33
CA GLU A 90 8.89 22.30 11.19
C GLU A 90 9.21 23.60 10.45
N GLU A 91 9.78 23.51 9.23
CA GLU A 91 10.28 24.65 8.48
C GLU A 91 9.25 25.21 7.48
N ASP A 92 8.37 24.36 6.93
CA ASP A 92 7.40 24.72 5.88
C ASP A 92 6.00 24.11 6.09
N GLU A 93 4.94 24.93 6.12
CA GLU A 93 3.54 24.49 6.27
C GLU A 93 3.06 23.57 5.12
N ASP A 94 3.68 23.68 3.95
CA ASP A 94 3.39 22.87 2.77
C ASP A 94 4.09 21.50 2.77
N GLU A 95 5.15 21.32 3.57
CA GLU A 95 5.88 20.04 3.69
C GLU A 95 5.19 19.04 4.63
N GLY A 96 4.19 19.48 5.41
CA GLY A 96 3.27 18.59 6.11
C GLY A 96 2.32 17.79 5.20
N ASN A 97 2.44 17.93 3.87
CA ASN A 97 1.66 17.21 2.88
C ASN A 97 2.52 16.12 2.19
N ILE A 98 2.11 14.85 2.28
CA ILE A 98 2.88 13.74 1.70
C ILE A 98 2.95 13.80 0.18
N LEU A 99 1.89 14.31 -0.45
CA LEU A 99 1.89 14.49 -1.88
C LEU A 99 2.87 15.59 -2.32
N SER A 100 3.16 16.60 -1.49
CA SER A 100 4.15 17.64 -1.85
C SER A 100 5.57 17.08 -1.87
N LEU A 101 5.91 16.16 -0.95
CA LEU A 101 7.17 15.40 -0.96
C LEU A 101 7.34 14.52 -2.21
N PHE A 102 6.23 14.09 -2.81
CA PHE A 102 6.22 13.28 -4.03
C PHE A 102 6.09 14.13 -5.31
N SER A 103 5.67 15.39 -5.16
CA SER A 103 5.46 16.35 -6.27
C SER A 103 6.69 17.23 -6.53
N SER A 104 7.68 17.23 -5.64
CA SER A 104 8.88 18.08 -5.70
C SER A 104 9.85 17.69 -6.84
N GLY A 105 9.56 16.58 -7.55
CA GLY A 105 10.21 16.18 -8.79
C GLY A 105 9.29 16.33 -10.00
N ARG A 106 9.86 16.73 -11.13
CA ARG A 106 9.23 16.96 -12.45
C ARG A 106 8.34 15.77 -12.87
N PHE A 107 7.03 15.87 -12.61
CA PHE A 107 5.93 15.07 -13.17
C PHE A 107 6.28 13.64 -13.63
N ASN A 108 6.48 12.72 -12.67
CA ASN A 108 6.30 11.27 -12.85
C ASN A 108 6.45 10.47 -11.53
N GLN A 109 6.87 11.12 -10.45
CA GLN A 109 7.21 10.43 -9.19
C GLN A 109 5.98 10.01 -8.37
N LEU A 110 4.86 10.73 -8.44
CA LEU A 110 3.69 10.46 -7.60
C LEU A 110 3.16 9.03 -7.74
N PHE A 111 2.87 8.59 -8.97
CA PHE A 111 2.33 7.24 -9.15
C PHE A 111 3.36 6.16 -8.78
N ILE A 112 4.65 6.41 -9.05
CA ILE A 112 5.74 5.48 -8.67
C ILE A 112 5.82 5.36 -7.16
N THR A 113 5.77 6.48 -6.44
CA THR A 113 5.80 6.45 -4.98
C THR A 113 4.57 5.77 -4.40
N VAL A 114 3.38 6.03 -4.95
CA VAL A 114 2.16 5.32 -4.54
C VAL A 114 2.31 3.82 -4.82
N THR A 115 2.84 3.41 -5.98
CA THR A 115 3.16 2.01 -6.27
C THR A 115 4.05 1.43 -5.18
N PHE A 116 5.14 2.10 -4.81
CA PHE A 116 6.04 1.61 -3.77
C PHE A 116 5.39 1.56 -2.38
N ILE A 117 4.54 2.52 -2.02
CA ILE A 117 3.78 2.49 -0.77
C ILE A 117 2.86 1.28 -0.74
N VAL A 118 2.18 0.99 -1.86
CA VAL A 118 1.31 -0.19 -1.99
C VAL A 118 2.11 -1.47 -1.89
N LEU A 119 3.24 -1.57 -2.61
CA LEU A 119 4.13 -2.72 -2.51
C LEU A 119 4.62 -2.93 -1.08
N ALA A 120 4.92 -1.85 -0.36
CA ALA A 120 5.41 -1.92 1.00
C ALA A 120 4.34 -2.31 2.02
N SER A 121 3.12 -1.84 1.81
CA SER A 121 2.02 -2.09 2.74
C SER A 121 1.41 -3.46 2.50
N SER A 122 1.20 -3.85 1.24
CA SER A 122 0.61 -5.13 0.83
C SER A 122 1.66 -6.23 0.65
N ALA A 123 2.77 -6.12 1.38
CA ALA A 123 3.90 -7.04 1.23
C ALA A 123 3.59 -8.40 1.89
N ASP A 124 2.79 -8.39 2.93
CA ASP A 124 2.22 -9.55 3.63
C ASP A 124 1.09 -10.24 2.86
N ASP A 125 0.37 -9.54 1.97
CA ASP A 125 -0.63 -10.12 1.04
C ASP A 125 -0.10 -11.32 0.26
N PHE A 126 1.19 -11.32 -0.07
CA PHE A 126 1.86 -12.43 -0.76
C PHE A 126 1.62 -13.77 -0.06
N SER A 127 1.70 -13.78 1.27
CA SER A 127 1.55 -15.00 2.07
C SER A 127 0.13 -15.58 2.00
N ILE A 128 -0.85 -14.75 1.66
CA ILE A 128 -2.27 -15.13 1.53
C ILE A 128 -2.59 -15.46 0.07
N TYR A 129 -2.10 -14.67 -0.89
CA TYR A 129 -2.39 -14.84 -2.31
C TYR A 129 -1.75 -16.09 -2.92
N ILE A 130 -0.52 -16.45 -2.52
CA ILE A 130 0.14 -17.67 -3.02
C ILE A 130 -0.70 -18.93 -2.76
N PRO A 131 -1.01 -19.31 -1.50
CA PRO A 131 -1.80 -20.51 -1.25
C PRO A 131 -3.19 -20.41 -1.87
N TYR A 132 -3.81 -19.22 -1.89
CA TYR A 132 -5.07 -19.02 -2.57
C TYR A 132 -5.00 -19.40 -4.05
N PHE A 133 -4.04 -18.85 -4.81
CA PHE A 133 -3.89 -19.16 -6.23
C PHE A 133 -3.53 -20.62 -6.51
N THR A 134 -2.79 -21.29 -5.61
CA THR A 134 -2.49 -22.73 -5.77
C THR A 134 -3.72 -23.63 -5.70
N THR A 135 -4.81 -23.16 -5.07
CA THR A 135 -6.07 -23.92 -4.96
C THR A 135 -6.99 -23.76 -6.17
N LEU A 136 -6.70 -22.83 -7.08
CA LEU A 136 -7.57 -22.45 -8.18
C LEU A 136 -7.13 -23.06 -9.51
N ASN A 137 -8.09 -23.35 -10.38
CA ASN A 137 -7.79 -23.67 -11.78
C ASN A 137 -7.58 -22.39 -12.63
N MET A 138 -7.15 -22.55 -13.89
CA MET A 138 -6.82 -21.42 -14.78
C MET A 138 -7.97 -20.43 -15.00
N MET A 139 -9.21 -20.94 -15.14
CA MET A 139 -10.38 -20.08 -15.32
C MET A 139 -10.74 -19.34 -14.03
N GLU A 140 -10.58 -20.00 -12.88
CA GLU A 140 -10.81 -19.42 -11.56
C GLU A 140 -9.77 -18.34 -11.22
N ILE A 141 -8.51 -18.53 -11.64
CA ILE A 141 -7.46 -17.51 -11.53
C ILE A 141 -7.85 -16.25 -12.30
N ILE A 142 -8.33 -16.39 -13.55
CA ILE A 142 -8.79 -15.24 -14.36
C ILE A 142 -9.93 -14.51 -13.65
N VAL A 143 -10.92 -15.25 -13.11
CA VAL A 143 -12.03 -14.67 -12.35
C VAL A 143 -11.51 -13.95 -11.09
N ALA A 144 -10.59 -14.55 -10.35
CA ALA A 144 -10.01 -13.95 -9.15
C ALA A 144 -9.26 -12.65 -9.47
N ILE A 145 -8.46 -12.62 -10.54
CA ILE A 145 -7.74 -11.42 -10.99
C ILE A 145 -8.73 -10.31 -11.35
N ILE A 146 -9.79 -10.61 -12.11
CA ILE A 146 -10.82 -9.63 -12.47
C ILE A 146 -11.48 -9.07 -11.20
N VAL A 147 -11.81 -9.93 -10.23
CA VAL A 147 -12.40 -9.49 -8.96
C VAL A 147 -11.44 -8.61 -8.18
N PHE A 148 -10.16 -8.97 -8.06
CA PHE A 148 -9.16 -8.13 -7.37
C PHE A 148 -9.05 -6.76 -8.03
N LEU A 149 -8.99 -6.68 -9.37
CA LEU A 149 -8.92 -5.42 -10.10
C LEU A 149 -10.18 -4.54 -9.91
N ILE A 150 -11.36 -5.15 -9.82
CA ILE A 150 -12.61 -4.44 -9.49
C ILE A 150 -12.54 -3.92 -8.06
N MET A 151 -12.08 -4.76 -7.12
CA MET A 151 -11.97 -4.41 -5.70
C MET A 151 -10.97 -3.28 -5.44
N VAL A 152 -9.87 -3.20 -6.18
CA VAL A 152 -8.97 -2.03 -6.18
C VAL A 152 -9.74 -0.74 -6.47
N GLY A 153 -10.59 -0.76 -7.48
CA GLY A 153 -11.42 0.41 -7.85
C GLY A 153 -12.45 0.75 -6.78
N VAL A 154 -13.14 -0.26 -6.23
CA VAL A 154 -14.11 -0.09 -5.13
C VAL A 154 -13.44 0.54 -3.92
N LEU A 155 -12.28 0.04 -3.55
CA LEU A 155 -11.53 0.54 -2.43
C LEU A 155 -11.00 1.97 -2.66
N CYS A 156 -10.44 2.27 -3.84
CA CYS A 156 -10.05 3.63 -4.19
C CYS A 156 -11.23 4.59 -4.07
N LEU A 157 -12.42 4.17 -4.52
CA LEU A 157 -13.65 4.94 -4.40
C LEU A 157 -14.05 5.15 -2.93
N ILE A 158 -14.06 4.08 -2.12
CA ILE A 158 -14.41 4.14 -0.69
C ILE A 158 -13.45 5.08 0.04
N SER A 159 -12.15 4.92 -0.17
CA SER A 159 -11.11 5.73 0.47
C SER A 159 -11.19 7.19 0.05
N TYR A 160 -11.43 7.46 -1.24
CA TYR A 160 -11.67 8.80 -1.74
C TYR A 160 -12.91 9.44 -1.10
N ARG A 161 -14.03 8.70 -1.01
CA ARG A 161 -15.26 9.19 -0.39
C ARG A 161 -15.08 9.48 1.10
N LEU A 162 -14.42 8.58 1.83
CA LEU A 162 -14.10 8.76 3.26
C LEU A 162 -13.18 9.96 3.48
N ALA A 163 -12.14 10.11 2.64
CA ALA A 163 -11.23 11.25 2.69
C ALA A 163 -11.92 12.58 2.38
N SER A 164 -12.97 12.55 1.55
CA SER A 164 -13.75 13.75 1.17
C SER A 164 -14.82 14.13 2.19
N LEU A 165 -14.99 13.38 3.29
CA LEU A 165 -15.90 13.79 4.36
C LEU A 165 -15.32 14.99 5.09
N ASP A 166 -16.09 16.07 5.25
CA ASP A 166 -15.62 17.32 5.88
C ASP A 166 -14.93 17.06 7.23
N PHE A 167 -15.50 16.19 8.06
CA PHE A 167 -14.90 15.80 9.34
C PHE A 167 -13.50 15.17 9.22
N VAL A 168 -13.28 14.34 8.21
CA VAL A 168 -12.02 13.64 7.97
C VAL A 168 -11.02 14.60 7.33
N SER A 169 -11.46 15.32 6.29
CA SER A 169 -10.65 16.32 5.60
C SER A 169 -10.17 17.41 6.55
N ASP A 170 -11.05 18.03 7.33
CA ASP A 170 -10.73 19.11 8.26
C ASP A 170 -9.79 18.65 9.38
N LYS A 171 -10.03 17.45 9.94
CA LYS A 171 -9.17 16.90 11.00
C LYS A 171 -7.80 16.55 10.46
N ILE A 172 -7.73 15.87 9.33
CA ILE A 172 -6.44 15.53 8.73
C ILE A 172 -5.74 16.81 8.33
N GLU A 173 -6.39 17.80 7.72
CA GLU A 173 -5.74 19.05 7.33
C GLU A 173 -5.20 19.82 8.54
N LYS A 174 -5.97 19.89 9.63
CA LYS A 174 -5.55 20.55 10.88
C LYS A 174 -4.41 19.86 11.59
N TYR A 175 -4.37 18.52 11.58
CA TYR A 175 -3.41 17.72 12.32
C TYR A 175 -2.44 16.93 11.42
N LYS A 176 -2.37 17.21 10.12
CA LYS A 176 -1.57 16.45 9.13
C LYS A 176 -0.11 16.35 9.53
N ARG A 177 0.42 17.42 10.12
CA ARG A 177 1.80 17.51 10.62
C ARG A 177 2.13 16.44 11.67
N TRP A 178 1.13 15.95 12.42
CA TRP A 178 1.32 14.92 13.44
C TRP A 178 0.74 13.58 13.02
N ILE A 179 -0.50 13.56 12.50
CA ILE A 179 -1.20 12.32 12.12
C ILE A 179 -0.40 11.56 11.07
N VAL A 180 0.08 12.25 10.04
CA VAL A 180 0.66 11.56 8.88
C VAL A 180 1.99 10.90 9.22
N PRO A 181 2.97 11.58 9.85
CA PRO A 181 4.18 10.92 10.31
C PRO A 181 3.91 9.75 11.26
N ILE A 182 2.99 9.90 12.21
CA ILE A 182 2.70 8.85 13.20
C ILE A 182 2.18 7.61 12.51
N VAL A 183 1.26 7.75 11.55
CA VAL A 183 0.73 6.62 10.78
C VAL A 183 1.83 5.98 9.96
N PHE A 184 2.66 6.75 9.25
CA PHE A 184 3.71 6.21 8.39
C PHE A 184 4.86 5.56 9.17
N ILE A 185 5.31 6.16 10.28
CA ILE A 185 6.32 5.57 11.18
C ILE A 185 5.75 4.32 11.83
N GLY A 186 4.53 4.39 12.37
CA GLY A 186 3.86 3.25 13.00
C GLY A 186 3.69 2.07 12.04
N LEU A 187 3.24 2.33 10.81
CA LEU A 187 3.11 1.33 9.76
C LEU A 187 4.46 0.72 9.38
N GLY A 188 5.49 1.55 9.19
CA GLY A 188 6.83 1.06 8.85
C GLY A 188 7.42 0.16 9.94
N ILE A 189 7.29 0.55 11.21
CA ILE A 189 7.70 -0.26 12.36
C ILE A 189 6.89 -1.57 12.42
N TYR A 190 5.58 -1.49 12.26
CA TYR A 190 4.68 -2.64 12.29
C TYR A 190 5.07 -3.67 11.21
N ILE A 191 5.22 -3.23 9.96
CA ILE A 191 5.64 -4.09 8.83
C ILE A 191 6.98 -4.75 9.13
N MET A 192 7.98 -3.99 9.61
CA MET A 192 9.31 -4.52 9.93
C MET A 192 9.29 -5.51 11.11
N PHE A 193 8.41 -5.30 12.08
CA PHE A 193 8.27 -6.16 13.26
C PHE A 193 7.57 -7.48 12.91
N GLU A 194 6.42 -7.40 12.24
CA GLU A 194 5.61 -8.57 11.84
C GLU A 194 6.40 -9.51 10.93
N ASN A 195 7.22 -8.94 10.04
CA ASN A 195 8.07 -9.70 9.11
C ASN A 195 9.43 -10.12 9.70
N GLY A 196 9.69 -9.87 10.99
CA GLY A 196 10.92 -10.28 11.66
C GLY A 196 12.21 -9.61 11.15
N THR A 197 12.09 -8.49 10.43
CA THR A 197 13.23 -7.78 9.83
C THR A 197 14.20 -7.27 10.89
N PHE A 198 13.71 -6.82 12.06
CA PHE A 198 14.58 -6.39 13.16
C PHE A 198 15.47 -7.52 13.66
N ASN A 199 14.92 -8.72 13.85
CA ASN A 199 15.68 -9.88 14.31
C ASN A 199 16.75 -10.29 13.29
N ALA A 200 16.40 -10.27 11.99
CA ALA A 200 17.34 -10.55 10.92
C ALA A 200 18.49 -9.53 10.87
N LEU A 201 18.18 -8.23 10.95
CA LEU A 201 19.19 -7.17 10.97
C LEU A 201 20.12 -7.28 12.19
N ILE A 202 19.57 -7.56 13.38
CA ILE A 202 20.36 -7.75 14.59
C ILE A 202 21.29 -8.96 14.44
N SER A 203 20.78 -10.09 13.92
CA SER A 203 21.58 -11.30 13.69
C SER A 203 22.68 -11.16 12.64
N LEU A 204 22.56 -10.17 11.76
CA LEU A 204 23.55 -9.90 10.71
C LEU A 204 24.67 -8.97 11.19
N ILE A 205 24.42 -8.23 12.28
CA ILE A 205 25.37 -7.31 12.91
C ILE A 205 26.09 -7.96 14.11
N SER A 206 25.47 -8.94 14.79
CA SER A 206 26.05 -9.71 15.89
C SER A 206 26.92 -10.87 15.42
#